data_AF-A0A453LQN6-F1
#
_entry.id   AF-A0A453LQN6-F1
#
_cell.length_a   1.000
_cell.length_b   1.000
_cell.length_c   1.000
_cell.angle_alpha   90.00
_cell.angle_beta   90.00
_cell.angle_gamma   90.00
#
_symmetry.space_group_name_H-M   'P 1'
#
loop_
_entity.id
_entity.type
_entity.pdbx_description
1 polymer ?
#
loop_
_entity_poly.entity_id
_entity_poly.type
_entity_poly.pdbx_seq_one_letter_code
_entity_poly.pdbx_strand_id
1 'polypeptide(L)'
;NSSLPASAPPPISPLPLARGGEPTHPPHPRAPLGLRLAPAMEDDEYEEGMEMDMGGHQHLQHRGYGAEEEVEGGYAGGGDGEDEEEEARDEEEITQEDAWAVISAYFEEKGLVRQQLDSFDEFIQNTMQEIVDESADIEIRPESQHNPGRQAEFAETLHKISFGQIYLSKPMMTEADGETATLFPKSARLRNLTYSAPLYVDVSYRVVKKGHDCEEVTETAEYPKVFIGKVPIMLRSSYCTLFQQSEKDLTELGECPYDQGGYFVINGSEKVLIAQEKMSTNHVYVFKKRQPNKFAYVGEVRSMAENQNRPASSMFVRMLSRAGAKGGSSGQYIRATLPYIRADIPIIIVFRALGFVADKDILEHICYDFSDTQMMELLRPSLEEAFVIQNQQVALDYIGKRGATVGVTREKRIK
;
A
#
# COMPACT_ATOMS: atom_id res chain seq x y z
N ASN A 1 2.72 60.43 -46.35
CA ASN A 1 3.09 61.58 -45.50
C ASN A 1 1.84 62.30 -45.05
N SER A 2 1.28 61.87 -43.93
CA SER A 2 0.05 62.36 -43.34
C SER A 2 0.32 62.60 -41.86
N SER A 3 0.14 63.84 -41.41
CA SER A 3 0.35 64.28 -40.04
C SER A 3 -0.81 65.17 -39.59
N LEU A 4 -1.05 65.12 -38.26
CA LEU A 4 -1.82 66.04 -37.40
C LEU A 4 -3.30 65.67 -37.07
N PRO A 5 -3.82 66.03 -35.87
CA PRO A 5 -4.01 65.07 -34.78
C PRO A 5 -5.40 65.12 -34.06
N ALA A 6 -5.55 64.24 -33.06
CA ALA A 6 -6.38 64.30 -31.83
C ALA A 6 -7.82 64.85 -31.87
N SER A 7 -8.79 63.99 -31.53
CA SER A 7 -10.12 64.39 -31.04
C SER A 7 -10.58 63.46 -29.89
N ALA A 8 -11.10 64.07 -28.83
CA ALA A 8 -11.73 63.41 -27.68
C ALA A 8 -13.27 63.57 -27.76
N PRO A 9 -14.07 62.64 -27.19
CA PRO A 9 -15.48 62.88 -26.89
C PRO A 9 -15.83 62.86 -25.38
N PRO A 10 -17.04 63.34 -25.00
CA PRO A 10 -17.34 64.00 -23.71
C PRO A 10 -18.05 63.12 -22.65
N PRO A 11 -18.33 63.65 -21.43
CA PRO A 11 -18.86 62.87 -20.29
C PRO A 11 -20.40 62.90 -20.17
N ILE A 12 -20.97 61.92 -19.46
CA ILE A 12 -22.40 61.81 -19.12
C ILE A 12 -22.60 61.98 -17.60
N SER A 13 -23.62 62.76 -17.22
CA SER A 13 -24.08 63.07 -15.86
C SER A 13 -25.65 63.01 -15.80
N PRO A 14 -26.37 63.30 -14.69
CA PRO A 14 -26.76 62.32 -13.65
C PRO A 14 -28.25 62.35 -13.14
N LEU A 15 -28.63 61.40 -12.24
CA LEU A 15 -29.70 61.41 -11.18
C LEU A 15 -31.21 61.35 -11.60
N PRO A 16 -32.24 61.07 -10.71
CA PRO A 16 -32.28 61.04 -9.21
C PRO A 16 -33.15 59.95 -8.45
N LEU A 17 -32.89 59.89 -7.12
CA LEU A 17 -33.68 59.57 -5.87
C LEU A 17 -35.14 59.07 -5.86
N ALA A 18 -35.48 58.12 -4.94
CA ALA A 18 -36.42 58.31 -3.80
C ALA A 18 -36.68 57.08 -2.87
N ARG A 19 -36.46 57.29 -1.55
CA ARG A 19 -37.21 56.92 -0.30
C ARG A 19 -37.73 55.48 -0.01
N GLY A 20 -37.16 54.86 1.05
CA GLY A 20 -37.74 54.72 2.41
C GLY A 20 -38.91 53.74 2.69
N GLY A 21 -38.68 52.75 3.57
CA GLY A 21 -39.71 52.01 4.32
C GLY A 21 -39.22 50.70 4.94
N GLU A 22 -39.27 50.58 6.26
CA GLU A 22 -38.92 49.39 7.08
C GLU A 22 -40.22 48.89 7.80
N PRO A 23 -40.21 47.80 8.60
CA PRO A 23 -40.51 46.41 8.24
C PRO A 23 -41.86 45.88 8.79
N THR A 24 -42.42 44.81 8.22
CA THR A 24 -43.43 43.97 8.91
C THR A 24 -43.29 42.48 8.52
N HIS A 25 -43.15 41.62 9.54
CA HIS A 25 -43.24 40.16 9.46
C HIS A 25 -44.66 39.70 9.12
N PRO A 26 -44.81 38.54 8.43
CA PRO A 26 -45.67 37.48 8.97
C PRO A 26 -45.08 36.06 8.67
N PRO A 27 -45.74 34.93 8.98
CA PRO A 27 -45.27 34.02 10.03
C PRO A 27 -44.72 32.68 9.50
N HIS A 28 -43.94 32.02 10.35
CA HIS A 28 -43.52 30.62 10.19
C HIS A 28 -44.70 29.65 10.01
N PRO A 29 -44.54 28.64 9.14
CA PRO A 29 -44.98 27.29 9.41
C PRO A 29 -43.78 26.37 9.66
N ARG A 30 -43.87 25.62 10.76
CA ARG A 30 -42.96 24.53 11.13
C ARG A 30 -42.91 23.47 10.02
N ALA A 31 -41.72 23.21 9.48
CA ALA A 31 -41.43 22.03 8.69
C ALA A 31 -40.76 20.96 9.57
N PRO A 32 -41.12 19.67 9.46
CA PRO A 32 -40.50 18.59 10.21
C PRO A 32 -39.10 18.27 9.68
N LEU A 33 -38.21 17.91 10.60
CA LEU A 33 -36.87 17.38 10.35
C LEU A 33 -36.95 16.16 9.41
N GLY A 34 -36.57 16.36 8.15
CA GLY A 34 -36.34 15.31 7.17
C GLY A 34 -34.89 15.40 6.70
N LEU A 35 -34.05 14.49 7.20
CA LEU A 35 -32.71 14.22 6.68
C LEU A 35 -32.80 13.98 5.17
N ARG A 36 -32.19 14.85 4.37
CA ARG A 36 -31.94 14.58 2.95
C ARG A 36 -30.76 13.61 2.85
N LEU A 37 -31.10 12.36 2.55
CA LEU A 37 -30.20 11.34 2.03
C LEU A 37 -29.62 11.79 0.68
N ALA A 38 -28.32 11.59 0.52
CA ALA A 38 -27.62 11.65 -0.76
C ALA A 38 -28.13 10.54 -1.71
N PRO A 39 -28.04 10.73 -3.04
CA PRO A 39 -28.53 9.75 -4.00
C PRO A 39 -27.71 8.45 -3.95
N ALA A 40 -28.43 7.33 -4.03
CA ALA A 40 -27.93 5.96 -3.98
C ALA A 40 -26.87 5.69 -5.06
N MET A 41 -25.68 5.30 -4.63
CA MET A 41 -24.83 4.38 -5.37
C MET A 41 -25.26 2.97 -4.97
N GLU A 42 -25.58 2.15 -5.96
CA GLU A 42 -25.81 0.70 -5.79
C GLU A 42 -24.46 0.04 -5.47
N ASP A 43 -24.11 0.04 -4.19
CA ASP A 43 -23.10 -0.86 -3.63
C ASP A 43 -23.85 -2.06 -3.03
N ASP A 44 -23.81 -3.19 -3.73
CA ASP A 44 -24.31 -4.46 -3.21
C ASP A 44 -23.51 -4.85 -1.95
N GLU A 45 -24.27 -5.02 -0.87
CA GLU A 45 -23.88 -5.39 0.48
C GLU A 45 -22.98 -6.65 0.50
N TYR A 46 -21.82 -6.53 1.15
CA TYR A 46 -21.11 -7.65 1.76
C TYR A 46 -20.73 -7.29 3.20
N GLU A 47 -21.74 -7.08 4.04
CA GLU A 47 -21.61 -7.24 5.49
C GLU A 47 -22.51 -8.41 5.91
N GLU A 48 -21.92 -9.60 6.04
CA GLU A 48 -22.48 -10.62 6.92
C GLU A 48 -21.50 -10.78 8.08
N GLY A 49 -21.94 -10.29 9.25
CA GLY A 49 -21.27 -10.49 10.52
C GLY A 49 -21.03 -11.97 10.77
N MET A 50 -19.77 -12.32 10.97
CA MET A 50 -19.36 -13.68 11.34
C MET A 50 -19.60 -13.84 12.85
N GLU A 51 -20.78 -14.30 13.23
CA GLU A 51 -20.98 -14.91 14.56
C GLU A 51 -20.11 -16.17 14.63
N MET A 52 -19.06 -16.11 15.44
CA MET A 52 -18.29 -17.30 15.83
C MET A 52 -19.06 -18.02 16.93
N ASP A 53 -19.64 -19.17 16.59
CA ASP A 53 -20.15 -20.13 17.56
C ASP A 53 -18.96 -20.76 18.32
N MET A 54 -18.66 -20.19 19.49
CA MET A 54 -17.67 -20.70 20.44
C MET A 54 -18.23 -21.95 21.12
N GLY A 55 -18.02 -23.10 20.47
CA GLY A 55 -18.27 -24.41 21.06
C GLY A 55 -17.42 -24.64 22.31
N GLY A 56 -18.06 -24.52 23.48
CA GLY A 56 -17.83 -25.31 24.69
C GLY A 56 -16.40 -25.48 25.19
N HIS A 57 -15.90 -24.51 25.96
CA HIS A 57 -14.83 -24.75 26.93
C HIS A 57 -15.31 -25.70 28.04
N GLN A 58 -14.94 -26.98 27.96
CA GLN A 58 -14.94 -27.84 29.15
C GLN A 58 -13.68 -27.57 29.96
N HIS A 59 -13.92 -27.15 31.19
CA HIS A 59 -12.98 -26.93 32.28
C HIS A 59 -12.17 -28.21 32.55
N LEU A 60 -10.92 -28.29 32.08
CA LEU A 60 -9.96 -29.29 32.53
C LEU A 60 -9.29 -28.76 33.80
N GLN A 61 -9.80 -29.24 34.95
CA GLN A 61 -9.24 -28.97 36.26
C GLN A 61 -7.85 -29.61 36.41
N HIS A 62 -6.93 -28.83 36.97
CA HIS A 62 -5.66 -29.26 37.54
C HIS A 62 -5.86 -30.53 38.38
N ARG A 63 -5.08 -31.58 38.08
CA ARG A 63 -4.89 -32.71 38.97
C ARG A 63 -3.40 -32.86 39.22
N GLY A 64 -2.99 -32.43 40.42
CA GLY A 64 -1.66 -32.64 40.95
C GLY A 64 -1.35 -34.14 41.07
N TYR A 65 -0.14 -34.50 40.67
CA TYR A 65 0.44 -35.81 40.92
C TYR A 65 1.39 -35.67 42.11
N GLY A 66 0.89 -35.97 43.30
CA GLY A 66 1.69 -36.36 44.46
C GLY A 66 1.25 -37.76 44.84
N ALA A 67 2.09 -38.74 44.56
CA ALA A 67 1.93 -40.10 45.03
C ALA A 67 3.23 -40.48 45.73
N GLU A 68 3.13 -40.60 47.04
CA GLU A 68 4.13 -41.14 47.95
C GLU A 68 4.27 -42.64 47.66
N GLU A 69 5.49 -43.11 47.40
CA GLU A 69 5.84 -44.52 47.49
C GLU A 69 6.90 -44.69 48.58
N GLU A 70 6.46 -45.22 49.73
CA GLU A 70 7.31 -45.85 50.72
C GLU A 70 7.72 -47.24 50.22
N VAL A 71 9.03 -47.49 50.09
CA VAL A 71 9.59 -48.85 50.07
C VAL A 71 10.88 -48.87 50.90
N GLU A 72 10.83 -49.53 52.06
CA GLU A 72 11.99 -49.96 52.83
C GLU A 72 12.76 -51.08 52.13
N GLY A 73 14.09 -51.07 52.24
CA GLY A 73 14.94 -52.24 51.93
C GLY A 73 16.42 -51.88 51.82
N GLY A 74 17.15 -51.92 52.93
CA GLY A 74 18.51 -51.39 53.04
C GLY A 74 19.65 -52.27 52.53
N TYR A 75 20.86 -51.72 52.60
CA TYR A 75 22.13 -52.42 52.86
C TYR A 75 23.13 -51.43 53.49
N ALA A 76 23.87 -51.92 54.49
CA ALA A 76 24.92 -51.21 55.20
C ALA A 76 26.26 -51.30 54.46
N GLY A 77 27.07 -50.24 54.55
CA GLY A 77 28.49 -50.24 54.17
C GLY A 77 29.09 -48.85 54.31
N GLY A 78 29.81 -48.60 55.40
CA GLY A 78 30.53 -47.34 55.65
C GLY A 78 31.88 -47.26 54.93
N GLY A 79 32.40 -46.05 54.83
CA GLY A 79 33.76 -45.75 54.38
C GLY A 79 33.97 -44.27 54.14
N ASP A 80 34.83 -43.67 54.97
CA ASP A 80 35.31 -42.28 54.93
C ASP A 80 36.05 -41.93 53.63
N GLY A 81 36.06 -40.64 53.24
CA GLY A 81 36.93 -40.09 52.20
C GLY A 81 36.29 -38.89 51.51
N GLU A 82 36.53 -37.68 52.00
CA GLU A 82 37.52 -36.72 51.47
C GLU A 82 36.79 -35.58 50.75
N ASP A 83 36.98 -34.37 51.30
CA ASP A 83 36.48 -33.10 50.81
C ASP A 83 37.03 -32.83 49.41
N GLU A 84 36.22 -33.08 48.37
CA GLU A 84 36.39 -32.42 47.08
C GLU A 84 35.54 -31.15 47.11
N GLU A 85 36.20 -30.02 47.42
CA GLU A 85 35.71 -28.68 47.11
C GLU A 85 35.57 -28.57 45.59
N GLU A 86 34.48 -29.11 45.03
CA GLU A 86 33.96 -28.61 43.76
C GLU A 86 33.56 -27.15 44.04
N GLU A 87 34.37 -26.21 43.52
CA GLU A 87 33.93 -24.84 43.27
C GLU A 87 32.73 -24.93 42.32
N ALA A 88 31.55 -25.19 42.89
CA ALA A 88 30.28 -24.86 42.30
C ALA A 88 30.35 -23.36 42.04
N ARG A 89 30.70 -23.00 40.81
CA ARG A 89 30.14 -21.78 40.23
C ARG A 89 28.64 -22.01 40.31
N ASP A 90 28.04 -21.52 41.37
CA ASP A 90 26.63 -21.21 41.42
C ASP A 90 26.41 -20.31 40.20
N GLU A 91 26.02 -20.93 39.08
CA GLU A 91 25.32 -20.21 38.02
C GLU A 91 24.02 -19.79 38.70
N GLU A 92 24.07 -18.64 39.38
CA GLU A 92 22.92 -18.05 40.04
C GLU A 92 21.78 -18.04 39.01
N GLU A 93 20.79 -18.90 39.22
CA GLU A 93 19.68 -19.03 38.30
C GLU A 93 18.95 -17.68 38.23
N ILE A 94 18.74 -17.20 37.01
CA ILE A 94 18.10 -15.91 36.75
C ILE A 94 16.73 -15.89 37.45
N THR A 95 16.56 -14.92 38.35
CA THR A 95 15.34 -14.79 39.14
C THR A 95 14.24 -14.06 38.36
N GLN A 96 13.01 -14.11 38.86
CA GLN A 96 11.91 -13.32 38.28
C GLN A 96 12.17 -11.81 38.40
N GLU A 97 12.95 -11.36 39.37
CA GLU A 97 13.33 -9.95 39.53
C GLU A 97 14.31 -9.49 38.45
N ASP A 98 15.23 -10.38 38.04
CA ASP A 98 16.17 -10.11 36.94
C ASP A 98 15.44 -9.93 35.60
N ALA A 99 14.32 -10.65 35.40
CA ALA A 99 13.48 -10.47 34.22
C ALA A 99 12.89 -9.05 34.16
N TRP A 100 12.52 -8.45 35.30
CA TRP A 100 12.04 -7.06 35.34
C TRP A 100 13.15 -6.07 35.00
N ALA A 101 14.40 -6.31 35.41
CA ALA A 101 15.52 -5.47 35.04
C ALA A 101 15.72 -5.41 33.51
N VAL A 102 15.59 -6.56 32.84
CA VAL A 102 15.66 -6.65 31.36
C VAL A 102 14.50 -5.91 30.70
N ILE A 103 13.28 -6.07 31.22
CA ILE A 103 12.09 -5.38 30.70
C ILE A 103 12.23 -3.85 30.88
N SER A 104 12.71 -3.39 32.03
CA SER A 104 12.95 -1.97 32.29
C SER A 104 13.99 -1.40 31.33
N ALA A 105 15.11 -2.10 31.10
CA ALA A 105 16.11 -1.69 30.13
C ALA A 105 15.54 -1.61 28.70
N TYR A 106 14.66 -2.54 28.33
CA TYR A 106 13.98 -2.51 27.03
C TYR A 106 13.11 -1.25 26.85
N PHE A 107 12.30 -0.89 27.85
CA PHE A 107 11.45 0.30 27.77
C PHE A 107 12.23 1.61 27.90
N GLU A 108 13.35 1.63 28.61
CA GLU A 108 14.24 2.80 28.69
C GLU A 108 14.91 3.09 27.34
N GLU A 109 15.35 2.05 26.61
CA GLU A 109 15.97 2.23 25.30
C GLU A 109 14.93 2.45 24.18
N LYS A 110 13.81 1.73 24.22
CA LYS A 110 12.87 1.67 23.10
C LYS A 110 11.63 2.54 23.26
N GLY A 111 11.19 2.83 24.48
CA GLY A 111 9.96 3.59 24.73
C GLY A 111 8.69 2.84 24.28
N LEU A 112 7.55 3.55 24.26
CA LEU A 112 6.22 2.95 24.05
C LEU A 112 5.66 3.08 22.62
N VAL A 113 6.13 4.07 21.85
CA VAL A 113 5.54 4.47 20.55
C VAL A 113 6.51 4.25 19.39
N ARG A 114 7.55 3.43 19.61
CA ARG A 114 8.67 3.24 18.69
C ARG A 114 8.24 2.74 17.31
N GLN A 115 7.28 1.84 17.24
CA GLN A 115 6.76 1.29 15.99
C GLN A 115 6.23 2.37 15.03
N GLN A 116 5.64 3.45 15.55
CA GLN A 116 5.15 4.55 14.72
C GLN A 116 6.30 5.44 14.25
N LEU A 117 7.25 5.73 15.14
CA LEU A 117 8.42 6.58 14.85
C LEU A 117 9.36 5.91 13.87
N ASP A 118 9.72 4.63 14.12
CA ASP A 118 10.62 3.85 13.27
C ASP A 118 10.03 3.69 11.86
N SER A 119 8.72 3.38 11.75
CA SER A 119 8.04 3.28 10.45
C SER A 119 8.01 4.60 9.69
N PHE A 120 7.80 5.72 10.38
CA PHE A 120 7.83 7.04 9.74
C PHE A 120 9.25 7.44 9.31
N ASP A 121 10.25 7.18 10.15
CA ASP A 121 11.65 7.50 9.84
C ASP A 121 12.17 6.64 8.69
N GLU A 122 11.82 5.35 8.63
CA GLU A 122 12.12 4.48 7.49
C GLU A 122 11.47 5.01 6.19
N PHE A 123 10.20 5.43 6.27
CA PHE A 123 9.50 6.02 5.13
C PHE A 123 10.20 7.26 4.58
N ILE A 124 10.61 8.18 5.45
CA ILE A 124 11.28 9.43 5.04
C ILE A 124 12.70 9.17 4.51
N GLN A 125 13.46 8.26 5.13
CA GLN A 125 14.86 8.03 4.79
C GLN A 125 15.04 7.17 3.53
N ASN A 126 14.24 6.11 3.37
CA ASN A 126 14.44 5.12 2.31
C ASN A 126 13.28 5.14 1.31
N THR A 127 12.06 4.83 1.77
CA THR A 127 10.91 4.57 0.88
C THR A 127 10.56 5.77 0.00
N MET A 128 10.71 6.99 0.50
CA MET A 128 10.41 8.19 -0.30
C MET A 128 11.36 8.35 -1.50
N GLN A 129 12.65 8.02 -1.34
CA GLN A 129 13.60 8.04 -2.45
C GLN A 129 13.33 6.89 -3.42
N GLU A 130 13.04 5.69 -2.90
CA GLU A 130 12.67 4.53 -3.73
C GLU A 130 11.46 4.82 -4.63
N ILE A 131 10.45 5.53 -4.12
CA ILE A 131 9.27 5.93 -4.91
C ILE A 131 9.66 6.88 -6.06
N VAL A 132 10.59 7.81 -5.82
CA VAL A 132 11.06 8.74 -6.85
C VAL A 132 11.90 8.00 -7.89
N ASP A 133 12.75 7.06 -7.46
CA ASP A 133 13.59 6.25 -8.34
C ASP A 133 12.77 5.23 -9.17
N GLU A 134 11.67 4.71 -8.61
CA GLU A 134 10.72 3.85 -9.34
C GLU A 134 9.93 4.65 -10.40
N SER A 135 9.72 5.95 -10.17
CA SER A 135 8.95 6.77 -11.08
C SER A 135 9.67 6.91 -12.43
N ALA A 136 9.01 6.48 -13.50
CA ALA A 136 9.59 6.51 -14.84
C ALA A 136 9.79 7.94 -15.32
N ASP A 137 10.85 8.14 -16.12
CA ASP A 137 11.10 9.39 -16.82
C ASP A 137 9.87 9.83 -17.62
N ILE A 138 9.52 11.10 -17.49
CA ILE A 138 8.38 11.66 -18.22
C ILE A 138 8.89 12.05 -19.61
N GLU A 139 8.51 11.27 -20.61
CA GLU A 139 8.78 11.56 -22.02
C GLU A 139 7.58 12.26 -22.67
N ILE A 140 7.80 13.47 -23.16
CA ILE A 140 6.81 14.23 -23.93
C ILE A 140 7.31 14.36 -25.37
N ARG A 141 6.52 13.82 -26.30
CA ARG A 141 6.72 13.94 -27.74
C ARG A 141 5.64 14.88 -28.28
N PRO A 142 5.97 16.13 -28.62
CA PRO A 142 5.02 17.03 -29.24
C PRO A 142 4.67 16.47 -30.63
N GLU A 143 3.38 16.34 -30.90
CA GLU A 143 2.92 16.02 -32.25
C GLU A 143 3.25 17.20 -33.18
N SER A 144 3.80 16.89 -34.35
CA SER A 144 4.10 17.89 -35.36
C SER A 144 2.79 18.45 -35.92
N GLN A 145 2.36 19.61 -35.43
CA GLN A 145 1.26 20.35 -36.03
C GLN A 145 1.70 20.81 -37.43
N HIS A 146 1.14 20.18 -38.46
CA HIS A 146 1.46 20.49 -39.85
C HIS A 146 0.89 21.88 -40.19
N ASN A 147 1.69 22.93 -40.00
CA ASN A 147 1.37 24.28 -40.45
C ASN A 147 1.82 24.41 -41.92
N PRO A 148 0.90 24.54 -42.90
CA PRO A 148 1.27 24.68 -44.31
C PRO A 148 2.16 25.91 -44.49
N GLY A 149 3.42 25.72 -44.91
CA GLY A 149 4.37 26.79 -45.21
C GLY A 149 5.51 27.00 -44.21
N ARG A 150 5.54 26.28 -43.07
CA ARG A 150 6.75 26.16 -42.23
C ARG A 150 7.25 24.72 -42.29
N GLN A 151 8.41 24.49 -42.94
CA GLN A 151 9.15 23.24 -42.72
C GLN A 151 9.60 23.23 -41.26
N ALA A 152 9.22 22.17 -40.53
CA ALA A 152 9.80 21.95 -39.21
C ALA A 152 11.30 21.70 -39.38
N GLU A 153 12.13 22.53 -38.74
CA GLU A 153 13.60 22.46 -38.81
C GLU A 153 14.14 21.15 -38.21
N PHE A 154 13.35 20.48 -37.37
CA PHE A 154 13.67 19.20 -36.73
C PHE A 154 12.57 18.17 -37.01
N ALA A 155 12.97 16.92 -37.26
CA ALA A 155 12.07 15.80 -37.58
C ALA A 155 11.34 15.30 -36.33
N GLU A 156 12.03 15.23 -35.19
CA GLU A 156 11.46 14.84 -33.91
C GLU A 156 12.10 15.66 -32.78
N THR A 157 11.28 16.13 -31.84
CA THR A 157 11.76 16.72 -30.58
C THR A 157 11.25 15.84 -29.44
N LEU A 158 12.14 15.37 -28.58
CA LEU A 158 11.80 14.59 -27.38
C LEU A 158 12.17 15.41 -26.16
N HIS A 159 11.19 15.69 -25.31
CA HIS A 159 11.40 16.28 -24.00
C HIS A 159 11.39 15.17 -22.96
N LYS A 160 12.46 15.07 -22.18
CA LYS A 160 12.62 14.06 -21.14
C LYS A 160 12.86 14.75 -19.81
N ILE A 161 12.01 14.47 -18.82
CA ILE A 161 12.15 14.96 -17.46
C ILE A 161 12.50 13.77 -16.57
N SER A 162 13.60 13.89 -15.82
CA SER A 162 14.06 12.88 -14.87
C SER A 162 14.20 13.51 -13.49
N PHE A 163 13.77 12.78 -12.46
CA PHE A 163 13.87 13.18 -11.07
C PHE A 163 15.11 12.53 -10.44
N GLY A 164 15.80 13.26 -9.58
CA GLY A 164 16.99 12.79 -8.87
C GLY A 164 16.78 12.72 -7.36
N GLN A 165 17.78 13.16 -6.61
CA GLN A 165 17.79 13.10 -5.16
C GLN A 165 16.72 14.00 -4.53
N ILE A 166 16.04 13.48 -3.51
CA ILE A 166 15.13 14.25 -2.66
C ILE A 166 15.88 14.90 -1.48
N TYR A 167 15.41 16.08 -1.08
CA TYR A 167 15.86 16.79 0.11
C TYR A 167 14.66 17.23 0.93
N LEU A 168 14.60 16.71 2.15
CA LEU A 168 13.63 17.16 3.14
C LEU A 168 14.30 18.12 4.12
N SER A 169 13.66 19.27 4.33
CA SER A 169 14.13 20.26 5.31
C SER A 169 13.46 20.07 6.67
N LYS A 170 13.87 20.86 7.67
CA LYS A 170 13.14 20.89 8.96
C LYS A 170 11.82 21.65 8.81
N PRO A 171 10.80 21.36 9.65
CA PRO A 171 9.52 22.06 9.63
C PRO A 171 9.68 23.58 9.71
N MET A 172 9.17 24.28 8.70
CA MET A 172 9.29 25.72 8.57
C MET A 172 8.02 26.34 8.00
N MET A 173 7.75 27.57 8.42
CA MET A 173 6.60 28.37 8.01
C MET A 173 7.09 29.67 7.38
N THR A 174 6.60 29.96 6.18
CA THR A 174 6.78 31.26 5.54
C THR A 174 5.57 32.11 5.89
N GLU A 175 5.80 33.19 6.62
CA GLU A 175 4.77 34.15 7.02
C GLU A 175 4.37 35.04 5.83
N ALA A 176 3.31 35.83 6.00
CA ALA A 176 2.77 36.67 4.93
C ALA A 176 3.72 37.81 4.49
N ASP A 177 4.68 38.16 5.34
CA ASP A 177 5.77 39.10 5.06
C ASP A 177 6.90 38.49 4.21
N GLY A 178 6.87 37.17 3.98
CA GLY A 178 7.88 36.42 3.24
C GLY A 178 9.04 35.91 4.09
N GLU A 179 9.07 36.21 5.40
CA GLU A 179 10.07 35.64 6.29
C GLU A 179 9.77 34.16 6.54
N THR A 180 10.80 33.31 6.45
CA THR A 180 10.65 31.88 6.74
C THR A 180 11.31 31.54 8.06
N ALA A 181 10.48 31.12 9.02
CA ALA A 181 10.91 30.76 10.36
C ALA A 181 10.72 29.25 10.60
N THR A 182 11.52 28.69 11.53
CA THR A 182 11.32 27.31 11.99
C THR A 182 9.98 27.23 12.72
N LEU A 183 9.17 26.23 12.36
CA LEU A 183 7.88 26.01 13.00
C LEU A 183 8.09 25.10 14.21
N PHE A 184 7.57 25.51 15.36
CA PHE A 184 7.52 24.67 16.57
C PHE A 184 6.12 24.05 16.72
N PRO A 185 6.01 22.80 17.23
CA PRO A 185 4.72 22.11 17.34
C PRO A 185 3.67 22.89 18.14
N LYS A 186 4.00 23.42 19.32
CA LYS A 186 3.13 24.33 20.11
C LYS A 186 2.57 25.50 19.29
N SER A 187 3.42 26.15 18.48
CA SER A 187 2.99 27.26 17.62
C SER A 187 2.01 26.77 16.55
N ALA A 188 2.28 25.60 15.96
CA ALA A 188 1.39 24.98 14.98
C ALA A 188 0.02 24.63 15.57
N ARG A 189 -0.02 24.09 16.80
CA ARG A 189 -1.26 23.80 17.54
C ARG A 189 -2.07 25.07 17.81
N LEU A 190 -1.47 26.11 18.39
CA LEU A 190 -2.17 27.35 18.78
C LEU A 190 -2.66 28.17 17.60
N ARG A 191 -1.93 28.15 16.48
CA ARG A 191 -2.25 28.96 15.28
C ARG A 191 -3.07 28.20 14.24
N ASN A 192 -3.52 26.99 14.55
CA ASN A 192 -4.22 26.10 13.61
C ASN A 192 -3.44 25.85 12.31
N LEU A 193 -2.10 25.73 12.40
CA LEU A 193 -1.24 25.43 11.26
C LEU A 193 -1.00 23.92 11.15
N THR A 194 -0.53 23.50 9.98
CA THR A 194 -0.05 22.13 9.75
C THR A 194 1.46 22.07 9.94
N TYR A 195 1.90 21.23 10.87
CA TYR A 195 3.31 20.98 11.15
C TYR A 195 3.93 20.15 10.02
N SER A 196 4.52 20.83 9.05
CA SER A 196 5.03 20.23 7.82
C SER A 196 6.38 20.82 7.40
N ALA A 197 7.17 20.02 6.70
CA ALA A 197 8.46 20.40 6.16
C ALA A 197 8.40 20.50 4.63
N PRO A 198 9.05 21.52 4.01
CA PRO A 198 9.17 21.59 2.58
C PRO A 198 10.11 20.50 2.02
N LEU A 199 9.66 19.88 0.93
CA LEU A 199 10.32 18.85 0.17
C LEU A 199 10.83 19.44 -1.15
N TYR A 200 12.12 19.20 -1.43
CA TYR A 200 12.80 19.62 -2.63
C TYR A 200 13.33 18.41 -3.38
N VAL A 201 13.43 18.50 -4.71
CA VAL A 201 13.99 17.42 -5.54
C VAL A 201 14.84 18.02 -6.65
N ASP A 202 15.92 17.32 -7.02
CA ASP A 202 16.70 17.68 -8.19
C ASP A 202 15.98 17.22 -9.47
N VAL A 203 15.74 18.14 -10.40
CA VAL A 203 15.06 17.84 -11.67
C VAL A 203 16.03 18.08 -12.81
N SER A 204 16.22 17.06 -13.65
CA SER A 204 16.98 17.18 -14.89
C SER A 204 16.02 17.18 -16.08
N TYR A 205 16.21 18.15 -16.96
CA TYR A 205 15.41 18.34 -18.14
C TYR A 205 16.30 18.21 -19.37
N ARG A 206 16.03 17.20 -20.19
CA ARG A 206 16.78 16.90 -21.41
C ARG A 206 15.89 17.07 -22.63
N VAL A 207 16.35 17.85 -23.60
CA VAL A 207 15.70 18.00 -24.90
C VAL A 207 16.58 17.34 -25.96
N VAL A 208 16.05 16.32 -26.63
CA VAL A 208 16.72 15.64 -27.74
C VAL A 208 16.00 16.05 -29.02
N LYS A 209 16.67 16.82 -29.87
CA LYS A 209 16.18 17.23 -31.19
C LYS A 209 16.88 16.38 -32.24
N LYS A 210 16.12 15.63 -33.04
CA LYS A 210 16.64 14.87 -34.18
C LYS A 210 16.44 15.67 -35.47
N GLY A 211 17.55 16.04 -36.10
CA GLY A 211 17.55 16.66 -37.42
C GLY A 211 17.20 15.67 -38.53
N HIS A 212 16.91 16.19 -39.72
CA HIS A 212 16.56 15.38 -40.90
C HIS A 212 17.74 14.52 -41.43
N ASP A 213 18.98 14.89 -41.07
CA ASP A 213 20.23 14.24 -41.45
C ASP A 213 20.80 13.31 -40.35
N CYS A 214 19.97 12.88 -39.39
CA CYS A 214 20.36 12.07 -38.22
C CYS A 214 21.34 12.74 -37.23
N GLU A 215 21.56 14.05 -37.32
CA GLU A 215 22.27 14.80 -36.26
C GLU A 215 21.35 14.96 -35.04
N GLU A 216 21.79 14.46 -33.89
CA GLU A 216 21.09 14.57 -32.61
C GLU A 216 21.68 15.72 -31.79
N VAL A 217 20.90 16.78 -31.58
CA VAL A 217 21.25 17.85 -30.65
C VAL A 217 20.61 17.56 -29.30
N THR A 218 21.43 17.34 -28.28
CA THR A 218 20.98 17.17 -26.90
C THR A 218 21.27 18.45 -26.10
N GLU A 219 20.22 19.08 -25.58
CA GLU A 219 20.32 20.16 -24.60
C GLU A 219 19.91 19.60 -23.23
N THR A 220 20.72 19.81 -22.19
CA THR A 220 20.40 19.38 -20.82
C THR A 220 20.43 20.58 -19.89
N ALA A 221 19.36 20.74 -19.11
CA ALA A 221 19.24 21.75 -18.07
C ALA A 221 19.00 21.04 -16.72
N GLU A 222 19.81 21.39 -15.72
CA GLU A 222 19.69 20.86 -14.37
C GLU A 222 19.08 21.94 -13.46
N TYR A 223 18.03 21.56 -12.75
CA TYR A 223 17.35 22.39 -11.77
C TYR A 223 17.54 21.77 -10.39
N PRO A 224 18.56 22.21 -9.63
CA PRO A 224 18.77 21.68 -8.29
C PRO A 224 17.72 22.22 -7.31
N LYS A 225 17.29 21.37 -6.37
CA LYS A 225 16.40 21.72 -5.24
C LYS A 225 15.12 22.45 -5.65
N VAL A 226 14.39 21.89 -6.62
CA VAL A 226 13.06 22.38 -6.98
C VAL A 226 12.07 22.05 -5.87
N PHE A 227 11.33 23.06 -5.40
CA PHE A 227 10.27 22.86 -4.41
C PHE A 227 9.10 22.09 -5.04
N ILE A 228 8.76 20.92 -4.49
CA ILE A 228 7.64 20.10 -4.96
C ILE A 228 6.41 20.27 -4.06
N GLY A 229 6.61 20.39 -2.75
CA GLY A 229 5.51 20.45 -1.81
C GLY A 229 5.94 20.39 -0.36
N LYS A 230 4.97 20.15 0.53
CA LYS A 230 5.22 20.01 1.97
C LYS A 230 4.75 18.64 2.46
N VAL A 231 5.54 18.01 3.32
CA VAL A 231 5.24 16.73 3.96
C VAL A 231 4.96 16.96 5.44
N PRO A 232 3.80 16.54 5.98
CA PRO A 232 3.55 16.58 7.43
C PRO A 232 4.59 15.76 8.18
N ILE A 233 5.17 16.33 9.24
CA ILE A 233 6.20 15.66 10.04
C ILE A 233 5.59 15.11 11.33
N MET A 234 5.92 13.86 11.66
CA MET A 234 5.51 13.23 12.91
C MET A 234 6.28 13.83 14.08
N LEU A 235 5.60 14.12 15.19
CA LEU A 235 6.27 14.64 16.38
C LEU A 235 7.20 13.58 16.98
N ARG A 236 8.36 14.05 17.47
CA ARG A 236 9.48 13.24 18.02
C ARG A 236 10.20 12.35 17.02
N SER A 237 9.87 12.38 15.73
CA SER A 237 10.62 11.66 14.70
C SER A 237 11.98 12.32 14.41
N SER A 238 12.88 11.64 13.67
CA SER A 238 14.23 12.12 13.37
C SER A 238 14.27 13.49 12.68
N TYR A 239 13.21 13.84 11.92
CA TYR A 239 13.09 15.11 11.19
C TYR A 239 12.30 16.19 11.95
N CYS A 240 11.81 15.89 13.17
CA CYS A 240 11.11 16.83 14.02
C CYS A 240 12.08 17.82 14.68
N THR A 241 11.61 19.05 14.94
CA THR A 241 12.36 20.06 15.70
C THR A 241 12.64 19.62 17.14
N LEU A 242 11.79 18.75 17.71
CA LEU A 242 11.87 18.24 19.08
C LEU A 242 12.80 17.03 19.23
N PHE A 243 13.37 16.52 18.15
CA PHE A 243 14.27 15.36 18.19
C PHE A 243 15.54 15.68 18.98
N GLN A 244 15.93 14.78 19.90
CA GLN A 244 17.12 14.89 20.76
C GLN A 244 17.22 16.16 21.62
N GLN A 245 16.11 16.85 21.89
CA GLN A 245 16.08 17.96 22.84
C GLN A 245 16.08 17.44 24.28
N SER A 246 16.77 18.13 25.19
CA SER A 246 16.75 17.74 26.61
C SER A 246 15.38 18.04 27.24
N GLU A 247 15.06 17.39 28.37
CA GLU A 247 13.81 17.66 29.10
C GLU A 247 13.66 19.13 29.51
N LYS A 248 14.80 19.80 29.78
CA LYS A 248 14.83 21.22 30.10
C LYS A 248 14.45 22.05 28.88
N ASP A 249 15.07 21.79 27.73
CA ASP A 249 14.79 22.52 26.48
C ASP A 249 13.33 22.33 26.06
N LEU A 250 12.78 21.12 26.20
CA LEU A 250 11.37 20.84 25.91
C LEU A 250 10.44 21.68 26.79
N THR A 251 10.76 21.78 28.09
CA THR A 251 9.99 22.59 29.04
C THR A 251 10.07 24.09 28.69
N GLU A 252 11.24 24.57 28.29
CA GLU A 252 11.45 25.96 27.83
C GLU A 252 10.68 26.27 26.54
N LEU A 253 10.60 25.31 25.61
CA LEU A 253 9.78 25.38 24.41
C LEU A 253 8.27 25.26 24.71
N GLY A 254 7.91 24.88 25.95
CA GLY A 254 6.54 24.69 26.41
C GLY A 254 5.90 23.41 25.89
N GLU A 255 6.71 22.39 25.62
CA GLU A 255 6.29 21.02 25.33
C GLU A 255 6.40 20.15 26.59
N CYS A 256 5.64 19.05 26.65
CA CYS A 256 5.67 18.15 27.79
C CYS A 256 6.83 17.13 27.63
N PRO A 257 7.71 16.94 28.63
CA PRO A 257 8.76 15.92 28.58
C PRO A 257 8.21 14.50 28.41
N TYR A 258 7.05 14.22 29.01
CA TYR A 258 6.39 12.91 28.97
C TYR A 258 5.63 12.62 27.68
N ASP A 259 5.48 13.62 26.79
CA ASP A 259 4.87 13.40 25.48
C ASP A 259 5.78 12.53 24.60
N GLN A 260 5.27 11.35 24.26
CA GLN A 260 5.95 10.33 23.47
C GLN A 260 5.96 10.67 21.97
N GLY A 261 5.12 11.61 21.51
CA GLY A 261 4.97 11.90 20.09
C GLY A 261 4.28 10.76 19.32
N GLY A 262 4.69 10.53 18.07
CA GLY A 262 4.08 9.48 17.23
C GLY A 262 2.76 9.88 16.56
N TYR A 263 2.51 11.19 16.43
CA TYR A 263 1.31 11.75 15.84
C TYR A 263 1.61 13.01 15.03
N PHE A 264 0.63 13.46 14.24
CA PHE A 264 0.76 14.61 13.34
C PHE A 264 -0.10 15.78 13.83
N VAL A 265 0.39 17.00 13.67
CA VAL A 265 -0.38 18.22 13.89
C VAL A 265 -0.82 18.79 12.54
N ILE A 266 -2.10 18.68 12.23
CA ILE A 266 -2.70 19.13 10.96
C ILE A 266 -3.82 20.12 11.27
N ASN A 267 -3.68 21.34 10.78
CA ASN A 267 -4.59 22.46 11.02
C ASN A 267 -4.87 22.67 12.53
N GLY A 268 -3.84 22.59 13.37
CA GLY A 268 -3.93 22.67 14.83
C GLY A 268 -4.47 21.43 15.53
N SER A 269 -5.09 20.49 14.79
CA SER A 269 -5.61 19.25 15.35
C SER A 269 -4.56 18.13 15.35
N GLU A 270 -4.53 17.34 16.41
CA GLU A 270 -3.65 16.18 16.53
C GLU A 270 -4.31 14.97 15.87
N LYS A 271 -3.55 14.24 15.06
CA LYS A 271 -4.02 13.09 14.28
C LYS A 271 -3.04 11.93 14.42
N VAL A 272 -3.58 10.76 14.72
CA VAL A 272 -2.83 9.51 14.84
C VAL A 272 -3.26 8.58 13.71
N LEU A 273 -2.30 7.88 13.10
CA LEU A 273 -2.58 6.82 12.15
C LEU A 273 -2.73 5.50 12.91
N ILE A 274 -3.87 4.84 12.72
CA ILE A 274 -4.14 3.53 13.33
C ILE A 274 -3.64 2.46 12.37
N ALA A 275 -2.86 1.51 12.89
CA ALA A 275 -2.39 0.37 12.12
C ALA A 275 -3.58 -0.45 11.59
N GLN A 276 -3.52 -0.83 10.31
CA GLN A 276 -4.54 -1.65 9.69
C GLN A 276 -4.02 -3.09 9.55
N GLU A 277 -4.73 -4.03 10.16
CA GLU A 277 -4.46 -5.44 9.96
C GLU A 277 -4.95 -5.89 8.58
N LYS A 278 -4.08 -6.61 7.86
CA LYS A 278 -4.38 -7.19 6.55
C LYS A 278 -3.76 -8.58 6.46
N MET A 279 -4.38 -9.46 5.68
CA MET A 279 -3.81 -10.78 5.36
C MET A 279 -2.44 -10.63 4.71
N SER A 280 -1.47 -11.44 5.16
CA SER A 280 -0.11 -11.44 4.62
C SER A 280 -0.11 -11.74 3.12
N THR A 281 0.65 -10.94 2.36
CA THR A 281 0.87 -11.11 0.92
C THR A 281 1.89 -12.21 0.64
N ASN A 282 2.01 -12.62 -0.63
CA ASN A 282 2.95 -13.65 -1.09
C ASN A 282 2.78 -15.04 -0.44
N HIS A 283 1.62 -15.30 0.16
CA HIS A 283 1.24 -16.60 0.72
C HIS A 283 0.04 -17.19 -0.03
N VAL A 284 -0.01 -18.52 -0.10
CA VAL A 284 -1.12 -19.27 -0.70
C VAL A 284 -2.10 -19.68 0.39
N TYR A 285 -3.33 -19.18 0.32
CA TYR A 285 -4.40 -19.56 1.23
C TYR A 285 -5.40 -20.46 0.53
N VAL A 286 -5.80 -21.57 1.16
CA VAL A 286 -6.81 -22.49 0.60
C VAL A 286 -8.02 -22.55 1.51
N PHE A 287 -9.16 -22.13 0.99
CA PHE A 287 -10.43 -22.08 1.72
C PHE A 287 -11.42 -23.10 1.15
N LYS A 288 -12.08 -23.84 2.03
CA LYS A 288 -13.25 -24.65 1.68
C LYS A 288 -14.50 -23.77 1.73
N LYS A 289 -15.27 -23.72 0.64
CA LYS A 289 -16.50 -22.92 0.59
C LYS A 289 -17.71 -23.76 1.01
N ARG A 290 -18.59 -23.16 1.82
CA ARG A 290 -19.87 -23.76 2.21
C ARG A 290 -20.79 -23.89 0.99
N GLN A 291 -21.39 -25.06 0.80
CA GLN A 291 -22.37 -25.29 -0.28
C GLN A 291 -23.70 -24.60 0.07
N PRO A 292 -24.43 -24.01 -0.90
CA PRO A 292 -24.44 -24.28 -2.35
C PRO A 292 -23.62 -23.30 -3.23
N ASN A 293 -22.36 -23.03 -2.88
CA ASN A 293 -21.46 -22.24 -3.73
C ASN A 293 -21.06 -22.98 -5.03
N LYS A 294 -20.88 -22.23 -6.13
CA LYS A 294 -20.34 -22.71 -7.42
C LYS A 294 -18.99 -23.43 -7.26
N PHE A 295 -18.19 -23.01 -6.29
CA PHE A 295 -16.87 -23.57 -6.01
C PHE A 295 -16.87 -24.37 -4.71
N ALA A 296 -16.14 -25.48 -4.69
CA ALA A 296 -15.91 -26.29 -3.49
C ALA A 296 -14.69 -25.79 -2.70
N TYR A 297 -13.61 -25.49 -3.42
CA TYR A 297 -12.34 -25.00 -2.86
C TYR A 297 -11.86 -23.79 -3.64
N VAL A 298 -11.27 -22.83 -2.92
CA VAL A 298 -10.69 -21.61 -3.47
C VAL A 298 -9.30 -21.44 -2.89
N GLY A 299 -8.28 -21.56 -3.74
CA GLY A 299 -6.94 -21.08 -3.49
C GLY A 299 -6.85 -19.59 -3.85
N GLU A 300 -6.36 -18.76 -2.96
CA GLU A 300 -6.11 -17.33 -3.16
C GLU A 300 -4.63 -17.02 -2.93
N VAL A 301 -4.06 -16.23 -3.84
CA VAL A 301 -2.71 -15.68 -3.71
C VAL A 301 -2.79 -14.19 -3.97
N ARG A 302 -2.31 -13.38 -3.03
CA ARG A 302 -2.12 -11.93 -3.22
C ARG A 302 -0.64 -11.64 -3.34
N SER A 303 -0.16 -11.43 -4.56
CA SER A 303 1.25 -11.17 -4.81
C SER A 303 1.56 -9.68 -4.72
N MET A 304 2.69 -9.35 -4.13
CA MET A 304 3.23 -7.99 -4.07
C MET A 304 4.74 -8.08 -4.32
N ALA A 305 5.23 -7.31 -5.28
CA ALA A 305 6.66 -7.24 -5.55
C ALA A 305 7.32 -6.37 -4.48
N GLU A 306 8.44 -6.84 -3.91
CA GLU A 306 9.11 -6.18 -2.78
C GLU A 306 9.62 -4.77 -3.12
N ASN A 307 9.98 -4.52 -4.38
CA ASN A 307 10.62 -3.27 -4.83
C ASN A 307 9.71 -2.42 -5.72
N GLN A 308 8.39 -2.63 -5.68
CA GLN A 308 7.46 -1.82 -6.46
C GLN A 308 6.31 -1.36 -5.59
N ASN A 309 6.03 -0.07 -5.59
CA ASN A 309 4.88 0.54 -4.94
C ASN A 309 3.60 0.34 -5.79
N ARG A 310 3.34 -0.92 -6.15
CA ARG A 310 2.15 -1.33 -6.89
C ARG A 310 1.20 -2.07 -5.96
N PRO A 311 -0.12 -1.88 -6.14
CA PRO A 311 -1.10 -2.61 -5.35
C PRO A 311 -0.95 -4.11 -5.55
N ALA A 312 -1.20 -4.87 -4.48
CA ALA A 312 -1.12 -6.32 -4.51
C ALA A 312 -2.06 -6.90 -5.58
N SER A 313 -1.54 -7.82 -6.38
CA SER A 313 -2.26 -8.48 -7.46
C SER A 313 -2.84 -9.79 -6.95
N SER A 314 -4.17 -9.94 -7.01
CA SER A 314 -4.84 -11.15 -6.55
C SER A 314 -5.07 -12.15 -7.67
N MET A 315 -4.66 -13.40 -7.47
CA MET A 315 -4.98 -14.53 -8.32
C MET A 315 -5.79 -15.56 -7.52
N PHE A 316 -6.79 -16.16 -8.17
CA PHE A 316 -7.57 -17.24 -7.58
C PHE A 316 -7.45 -18.51 -8.41
N VAL A 317 -7.35 -19.66 -7.74
CA VAL A 317 -7.49 -20.98 -8.34
C VAL A 317 -8.68 -21.66 -7.67
N ARG A 318 -9.71 -21.98 -8.44
CA ARG A 318 -11.02 -22.39 -7.92
C ARG A 318 -11.40 -23.75 -8.49
N MET A 319 -11.77 -24.66 -7.60
CA MET A 319 -12.31 -25.97 -7.97
C MET A 319 -13.83 -25.89 -7.97
N LEU A 320 -14.46 -26.23 -9.09
CA LEU A 320 -15.92 -26.26 -9.20
C LEU A 320 -16.50 -27.34 -8.29
N SER A 321 -17.65 -27.02 -7.69
CA SER A 321 -18.42 -28.00 -6.92
C SER A 321 -19.07 -29.02 -7.85
N ARG A 322 -19.23 -30.26 -7.37
CA ARG A 322 -19.85 -31.36 -8.15
C ARG A 322 -21.28 -31.04 -8.60
N ALA A 323 -21.98 -30.18 -7.85
CA ALA A 323 -23.36 -29.76 -8.16
C ALA A 323 -23.43 -28.61 -9.20
N GLY A 324 -22.33 -27.89 -9.44
CA GLY A 324 -22.28 -26.75 -10.36
C GLY A 324 -22.12 -27.13 -11.84
N ALA A 325 -21.84 -28.40 -12.15
CA ALA A 325 -21.66 -28.90 -13.50
C ALA A 325 -23.00 -29.14 -14.22
N LYS A 326 -23.67 -28.06 -14.64
CA LYS A 326 -24.82 -28.18 -15.57
C LYS A 326 -24.30 -28.54 -16.95
N GLY A 327 -24.39 -29.82 -17.34
CA GLY A 327 -24.04 -30.25 -18.70
C GLY A 327 -23.45 -31.65 -18.88
N GLY A 328 -23.78 -32.61 -18.02
CA GLY A 328 -23.48 -34.04 -18.27
C GLY A 328 -22.00 -34.45 -18.14
N SER A 329 -21.08 -33.52 -17.90
CA SER A 329 -19.71 -33.87 -17.50
C SER A 329 -19.53 -33.69 -16.00
N SER A 330 -19.41 -34.81 -15.31
CA SER A 330 -19.35 -34.97 -13.84
C SER A 330 -17.98 -34.60 -13.24
N GLY A 331 -17.26 -33.66 -13.85
CA GLY A 331 -15.89 -33.31 -13.48
C GLY A 331 -15.81 -32.21 -12.42
N GLN A 332 -14.89 -32.36 -11.45
CA GLN A 332 -14.46 -31.24 -10.60
C GLN A 332 -13.39 -30.44 -11.36
N TYR A 333 -13.84 -29.50 -12.20
CA TYR A 333 -12.94 -28.65 -12.99
C TYR A 333 -12.19 -27.65 -12.13
N ILE A 334 -10.92 -27.42 -12.48
CA ILE A 334 -10.08 -26.39 -11.86
C ILE A 334 -9.92 -25.22 -12.84
N ARG A 335 -10.32 -24.02 -12.40
CA ARG A 335 -10.19 -22.78 -13.17
C ARG A 335 -9.44 -21.73 -12.38
N ALA A 336 -8.67 -20.90 -13.08
CA ALA A 336 -7.98 -19.75 -12.53
C ALA A 336 -8.71 -18.45 -12.89
N THR A 337 -8.83 -17.54 -11.94
CA THR A 337 -9.20 -16.14 -12.16
C THR A 337 -7.91 -15.34 -12.12
N LEU A 338 -7.50 -14.83 -13.28
CA LEU A 338 -6.29 -14.01 -13.43
C LEU A 338 -6.61 -12.52 -13.23
N PRO A 339 -5.66 -11.71 -12.75
CA PRO A 339 -5.79 -10.26 -12.70
C PRO A 339 -6.18 -9.68 -14.07
N TYR A 340 -7.08 -8.70 -14.09
CA TYR A 340 -7.53 -8.01 -15.30
C TYR A 340 -8.27 -8.86 -16.35
N ILE A 341 -8.57 -10.13 -16.03
CA ILE A 341 -9.39 -11.02 -16.87
C ILE A 341 -10.79 -11.16 -16.25
N ARG A 342 -11.83 -10.98 -17.08
CA ARG A 342 -13.22 -10.96 -16.61
C ARG A 342 -13.83 -12.35 -16.42
N ALA A 343 -13.25 -13.38 -17.02
CA ALA A 343 -13.78 -14.73 -17.03
C ALA A 343 -12.78 -15.75 -16.48
N ASP A 344 -13.27 -16.76 -15.77
CA ASP A 344 -12.47 -17.88 -15.28
C ASP A 344 -11.87 -18.68 -16.45
N ILE A 345 -10.57 -18.96 -16.37
CA ILE A 345 -9.81 -19.68 -17.40
C ILE A 345 -9.47 -21.08 -16.89
N PRO A 346 -9.72 -22.16 -17.63
CA PRO A 346 -9.22 -23.50 -17.29
C PRO A 346 -7.71 -23.50 -17.01
N ILE A 347 -7.28 -24.12 -15.91
CA ILE A 347 -5.89 -24.04 -15.44
C ILE A 347 -4.88 -24.57 -16.47
N ILE A 348 -5.26 -25.61 -17.21
CA ILE A 348 -4.41 -26.22 -18.26
C ILE A 348 -4.14 -25.24 -19.41
N ILE A 349 -5.10 -24.36 -19.76
CA ILE A 349 -4.89 -23.33 -20.79
C ILE A 349 -3.85 -22.31 -20.31
N VAL A 350 -3.79 -22.02 -19.00
CA VAL A 350 -2.77 -21.13 -18.42
C VAL A 350 -1.38 -21.75 -18.57
N PHE A 351 -1.21 -23.04 -18.25
CA PHE A 351 0.07 -23.74 -18.47
C PHE A 351 0.50 -23.74 -19.93
N ARG A 352 -0.44 -23.95 -20.87
CA ARG A 352 -0.15 -23.86 -22.30
C ARG A 352 0.26 -22.46 -22.74
N ALA A 353 -0.33 -21.42 -22.16
CA ALA A 353 0.07 -20.03 -22.42
C ALA A 353 1.49 -19.74 -21.89
N LEU A 354 1.89 -20.34 -20.76
CA LEU A 354 3.24 -20.27 -20.21
C LEU A 354 4.30 -20.99 -21.08
N GLY A 355 3.88 -21.85 -22.00
CA GLY A 355 4.76 -22.53 -22.97
C GLY A 355 4.81 -24.06 -22.83
N PHE A 356 4.12 -24.63 -21.84
CA PHE A 356 4.05 -26.09 -21.66
C PHE A 356 3.00 -26.70 -22.59
N VAL A 357 3.44 -27.30 -23.70
CA VAL A 357 2.55 -27.91 -24.70
C VAL A 357 2.27 -29.38 -24.39
N ALA A 358 3.22 -30.11 -23.81
CA ALA A 358 3.01 -31.51 -23.49
C ALA A 358 2.26 -31.67 -22.16
N ASP A 359 1.22 -32.50 -22.15
CA ASP A 359 0.41 -32.74 -20.95
C ASP A 359 1.22 -33.39 -19.83
N LYS A 360 2.23 -34.19 -20.20
CA LYS A 360 3.18 -34.77 -19.24
C LYS A 360 3.91 -33.69 -18.47
N ASP A 361 4.45 -32.67 -19.15
CA ASP A 361 5.17 -31.58 -18.51
C ASP A 361 4.26 -30.81 -17.56
N ILE A 362 3.00 -30.56 -17.96
CA ILE A 362 2.01 -29.90 -17.09
C ILE A 362 1.76 -30.73 -15.82
N LEU A 363 1.62 -32.04 -15.96
CA LEU A 363 1.41 -32.95 -14.84
C LEU A 363 2.64 -33.02 -13.92
N GLU A 364 3.86 -33.02 -14.47
CA GLU A 364 5.11 -32.98 -13.68
C GLU A 364 5.21 -31.75 -12.78
N HIS A 365 4.61 -30.62 -13.18
CA HIS A 365 4.61 -29.38 -12.39
C HIS A 365 3.52 -29.35 -11.30
N ILE A 366 2.47 -30.16 -11.42
CA ILE A 366 1.35 -30.18 -10.45
C ILE A 366 1.49 -31.36 -9.50
N CYS A 367 1.70 -32.57 -10.05
CA CYS A 367 1.81 -33.82 -9.32
C CYS A 367 3.27 -34.27 -9.33
N TYR A 368 3.93 -34.16 -8.18
CA TYR A 368 5.34 -34.57 -8.04
C TYR A 368 5.53 -36.10 -8.10
N ASP A 369 4.47 -36.87 -7.84
CA ASP A 369 4.49 -38.34 -7.84
C ASP A 369 3.42 -38.91 -8.78
N PHE A 370 3.87 -39.52 -9.90
CA PHE A 370 2.99 -40.17 -10.87
C PHE A 370 2.36 -41.47 -10.37
N SER A 371 2.79 -41.99 -9.22
CA SER A 371 2.18 -43.16 -8.60
C SER A 371 0.86 -42.82 -7.90
N ASP A 372 0.59 -41.54 -7.61
CA ASP A 372 -0.68 -41.08 -7.05
C ASP A 372 -1.80 -41.05 -8.10
N THR A 373 -2.42 -42.21 -8.28
CA THR A 373 -3.57 -42.36 -9.18
C THR A 373 -4.78 -41.52 -8.77
N GLN A 374 -4.93 -41.14 -7.50
CA GLN A 374 -6.08 -40.37 -7.01
C GLN A 374 -5.98 -38.91 -7.44
N MET A 375 -4.81 -38.29 -7.28
CA MET A 375 -4.57 -36.92 -7.72
C MET A 375 -4.67 -36.80 -9.25
N MET A 376 -4.14 -37.78 -9.98
CA MET A 376 -4.23 -37.83 -11.44
C MET A 376 -5.67 -37.92 -11.93
N GLU A 377 -6.52 -38.71 -11.27
CA GLU A 377 -7.94 -38.83 -11.61
C GLU A 377 -8.71 -37.53 -11.35
N LEU A 378 -8.35 -36.77 -10.31
CA LEU A 378 -8.94 -35.46 -10.04
C LEU A 378 -8.58 -34.40 -11.10
N LEU A 379 -7.40 -34.49 -11.71
CA LEU A 379 -6.94 -33.57 -12.75
C LEU A 379 -7.47 -33.90 -14.16
N ARG A 380 -7.79 -35.18 -14.42
CA ARG A 380 -8.27 -35.68 -15.73
C ARG A 380 -9.38 -34.82 -16.36
N PRO A 381 -10.46 -34.42 -15.65
CA PRO A 381 -11.52 -33.61 -16.26
C PRO A 381 -11.03 -32.23 -16.73
N SER A 382 -10.04 -31.64 -16.04
CA SER A 382 -9.48 -30.34 -16.41
C SER A 382 -8.58 -30.44 -17.65
N LEU A 383 -7.92 -31.59 -17.87
CA LEU A 383 -7.16 -31.87 -19.09
C LEU A 383 -8.08 -32.06 -20.30
N GLU A 384 -9.17 -32.81 -20.13
CA GLU A 384 -10.17 -33.03 -21.18
C GLU A 384 -10.84 -31.73 -21.62
N GLU A 385 -11.15 -30.82 -20.68
CA GLU A 385 -11.71 -29.49 -21.00
C GLU A 385 -10.78 -28.66 -21.90
N ALA A 386 -9.47 -28.77 -21.68
CA ALA A 386 -8.47 -27.98 -22.41
C ALA A 386 -7.94 -28.65 -23.69
N PHE A 387 -8.43 -29.85 -24.04
CA PHE A 387 -7.96 -30.61 -25.20
C PHE A 387 -8.08 -29.84 -26.54
N VAL A 388 -9.07 -28.94 -26.62
CA VAL A 388 -9.34 -28.12 -27.81
C VAL A 388 -8.23 -27.10 -28.14
N ILE A 389 -7.37 -26.76 -27.19
CA ILE A 389 -6.30 -25.78 -27.35
C ILE A 389 -4.97 -26.48 -27.07
N GLN A 390 -4.16 -26.69 -28.09
CA GLN A 390 -2.86 -27.36 -27.96
C GLN A 390 -1.67 -26.40 -28.19
N ASN A 391 -1.90 -25.24 -28.80
CA ASN A 391 -0.86 -24.28 -29.17
C ASN A 391 -0.79 -23.09 -28.22
N GLN A 392 0.42 -22.65 -27.85
CA GLN A 392 0.66 -21.50 -26.97
C GLN A 392 -0.01 -20.22 -27.49
N GLN A 393 0.16 -19.89 -28.77
CA GLN A 393 -0.44 -18.68 -29.36
C GLN A 393 -1.97 -18.69 -29.33
N VAL A 394 -2.58 -19.88 -29.43
CA VAL A 394 -4.03 -20.04 -29.37
C VAL A 394 -4.51 -19.91 -27.93
N ALA A 395 -3.74 -20.39 -26.95
CA ALA A 395 -3.99 -20.18 -25.53
C ALA A 395 -3.91 -18.69 -25.17
N LEU A 396 -2.88 -17.97 -25.64
CA LEU A 396 -2.74 -16.52 -25.42
C LEU A 396 -3.91 -15.74 -26.03
N ASP A 397 -4.32 -16.04 -27.27
CA ASP A 397 -5.51 -15.39 -27.86
C ASP A 397 -6.81 -15.74 -27.11
N TYR A 398 -6.93 -16.96 -26.57
CA TYR A 398 -8.08 -17.37 -25.75
C TYR A 398 -8.18 -16.57 -24.45
N ILE A 399 -7.05 -16.29 -23.79
CA ILE A 399 -6.95 -15.46 -22.59
C ILE A 399 -7.23 -13.99 -22.95
N GLY A 400 -6.52 -13.46 -23.97
CA GLY A 400 -6.63 -12.06 -24.37
C GLY A 400 -8.05 -11.65 -24.80
N LYS A 401 -8.82 -12.55 -25.45
CA LYS A 401 -10.23 -12.31 -25.78
C LYS A 401 -11.13 -12.10 -24.55
N ARG A 402 -10.71 -12.57 -23.38
CA ARG A 402 -11.43 -12.48 -22.10
C ARG A 402 -10.89 -11.37 -21.19
N GLY A 403 -9.91 -10.61 -21.66
CA GLY A 403 -9.37 -9.45 -20.96
C GLY A 403 -10.36 -8.29 -20.88
N ALA A 404 -9.95 -7.24 -20.16
CA ALA A 404 -10.79 -6.07 -19.92
C ALA A 404 -11.06 -5.21 -21.18
N THR A 405 -10.15 -5.21 -22.15
CA THR A 405 -10.22 -4.37 -23.36
C THR A 405 -10.81 -5.13 -24.54
N VAL A 406 -11.97 -4.68 -25.02
CA VAL A 406 -12.66 -5.29 -26.17
C VAL A 406 -12.11 -4.69 -27.47
N GLY A 407 -11.90 -5.50 -28.51
CA GLY A 407 -11.51 -5.02 -29.84
C GLY A 407 -10.01 -4.90 -30.11
N VAL A 408 -9.15 -5.32 -29.18
CA VAL A 408 -7.69 -5.36 -29.37
C VAL A 408 -7.32 -6.36 -30.48
N THR A 409 -6.44 -5.98 -31.41
CA THR A 409 -5.99 -6.86 -32.51
C THR A 409 -5.31 -8.12 -31.95
N ARG A 410 -5.38 -9.24 -32.69
CA ARG A 410 -4.79 -10.52 -32.27
C ARG A 410 -3.32 -10.39 -31.89
N GLU A 411 -2.55 -9.62 -32.64
CA GLU A 411 -1.12 -9.36 -32.38
C GLU A 411 -0.90 -8.65 -31.05
N LYS A 412 -1.71 -7.64 -30.72
CA LYS A 412 -1.66 -6.93 -29.44
C LYS A 412 -2.22 -7.73 -28.26
N ARG A 413 -2.90 -8.86 -28.50
CA ARG A 413 -3.39 -9.79 -27.46
C ARG A 413 -2.41 -10.92 -27.15
N ILE A 414 -1.54 -11.24 -28.10
CA ILE A 414 -0.54 -12.32 -27.99
C ILE A 414 0.79 -11.77 -27.48
N LYS A 415 1.09 -10.50 -27.75
CA LYS A 415 2.19 -9.73 -27.17
C LYS A 415 1.84 -9.27 -25.77
#